data_AF-A0A958SYQ8-F1
#
_entry.id   AF-A0A958SYQ8-F1
#
_cell.length_a   1.000
_cell.length_b   1.000
_cell.length_c   1.000
_cell.angle_alpha   90.00
_cell.angle_beta   90.00
_cell.angle_gamma   90.00
#
_symmetry.space_group_name_H-M   'P 1'
#
loop_
_entity.id
_entity.type
_entity.pdbx_description
1 polymer ?
#
loop_
_entity_poly.entity_id
_entity_poly.type
_entity_poly.pdbx_seq_one_letter_code
_entity_poly.pdbx_strand_id
1 'polypeptide(L)'
;TIKDLPTGAVLLASTHDVKNAAYKIEGEDTYAIQFHPEVYHSVDGKQLLHNFLVDIAGLKQDWTPQSFIEETVEELKTKLGNDKVVLGLSGGVDSSVAAMLLNKAIGKNLYCIFVNNGLLRKNEFQDVLDQYQDMGLNVKGVDASARFLDALEGKSDPEEKRKTIGRVFIEVFDDEAHQIQEVKWLAQGTIYPDVIESVSATGGPSATIKSHHNVGGLPDFMKLKVVEPLKLLFKDEVRRVGASMNMDKQLLGRHPFPGPGLAIRILGDITPEKVRILQEVDAIFINNLKSWNLYDKVWQAGAMLLPVNSVGVMGDERTYEKCVALRAVESTDGMTADWVNLPYEFLQKTSNEIINKVKGVNRVVYDISSKPPATIEWE
;
A
#
# COMPACT_ATOMS: atom_id res chain seq x y z
N THR A 1 29.42 5.05 -24.05
CA THR A 1 29.76 3.83 -24.81
C THR A 1 31.24 3.57 -24.67
N ILE A 2 31.62 2.36 -24.24
CA ILE A 2 33.03 1.97 -24.06
C ILE A 2 33.65 1.73 -25.45
N LYS A 3 34.67 2.52 -25.82
CA LYS A 3 35.32 2.42 -27.14
C LYS A 3 36.39 1.33 -27.17
N ASP A 4 37.23 1.31 -26.16
CA ASP A 4 38.32 0.34 -26.00
C ASP A 4 38.12 -0.42 -24.69
N LEU A 5 38.33 -1.74 -24.74
CA LEU A 5 38.22 -2.59 -23.56
C LEU A 5 39.42 -2.38 -22.62
N PRO A 6 39.22 -2.49 -21.29
CA PRO A 6 40.33 -2.50 -20.34
C PRO A 6 41.37 -3.59 -20.66
N THR A 7 42.61 -3.40 -20.24
CA THR A 7 43.65 -4.43 -20.38
C THR A 7 43.22 -5.72 -19.67
N GLY A 8 43.32 -6.86 -20.35
CA GLY A 8 42.88 -8.15 -19.81
C GLY A 8 41.37 -8.39 -19.90
N ALA A 9 40.59 -7.47 -20.48
CA ALA A 9 39.16 -7.71 -20.68
C ALA A 9 38.88 -8.54 -21.94
N VAL A 10 37.98 -9.51 -21.80
CA VAL A 10 37.49 -10.38 -22.86
C VAL A 10 36.08 -9.94 -23.25
N LEU A 11 35.87 -9.64 -24.53
CA LEU A 11 34.57 -9.29 -25.08
C LEU A 11 33.60 -10.48 -24.98
N LEU A 12 32.40 -10.25 -24.45
CA LEU A 12 31.36 -11.27 -24.30
C LEU A 12 30.16 -11.02 -25.22
N ALA A 13 29.76 -9.76 -25.40
CA ALA A 13 28.61 -9.42 -26.24
C ALA A 13 28.78 -8.07 -26.93
N SER A 14 28.11 -7.94 -28.07
CA SER A 14 28.05 -6.74 -28.89
C SER A 14 26.63 -6.56 -29.47
N THR A 15 26.31 -5.33 -29.86
CA THR A 15 25.14 -5.00 -30.67
C THR A 15 25.61 -4.31 -31.97
N HIS A 16 24.66 -4.00 -32.86
CA HIS A 16 24.96 -3.23 -34.07
C HIS A 16 25.63 -1.89 -33.76
N ASP A 17 25.14 -1.17 -32.74
CA ASP A 17 25.61 0.18 -32.39
C ASP A 17 26.63 0.19 -31.25
N VAL A 18 26.70 -0.89 -30.46
CA VAL A 18 27.55 -0.99 -29.26
C VAL A 18 28.48 -2.19 -29.38
N LYS A 19 29.71 -1.94 -29.84
CA LYS A 19 30.73 -2.99 -30.03
C LYS A 19 31.09 -3.72 -28.72
N ASN A 20 31.21 -2.97 -27.61
CA ASN A 20 31.59 -3.51 -26.29
C ASN A 20 30.38 -3.48 -25.34
N ALA A 21 29.37 -4.32 -25.61
CA ALA A 21 28.12 -4.31 -24.85
C ALA A 21 28.23 -5.10 -23.54
N ALA A 22 29.06 -6.15 -23.51
CA ALA A 22 29.43 -6.86 -22.29
C ALA A 22 30.87 -7.39 -22.37
N TYR A 23 31.58 -7.40 -21.25
CA TYR A 23 32.93 -7.97 -21.14
C TYR A 23 33.16 -8.54 -19.73
N LYS A 24 34.18 -9.39 -19.61
CA LYS A 24 34.73 -9.82 -18.32
C LYS A 24 36.21 -9.54 -18.22
N ILE A 25 36.75 -9.46 -17.02
CA ILE A 25 38.21 -9.36 -16.80
C ILE A 25 38.78 -10.77 -16.68
N GLU A 26 39.81 -11.09 -17.46
CA GLU A 26 40.47 -12.39 -17.40
C GLU A 26 41.21 -12.55 -16.06
N GLY A 27 40.99 -13.69 -15.39
CA GLY A 27 41.56 -13.97 -14.08
C GLY A 27 40.78 -13.40 -12.89
N GLU A 28 39.65 -12.72 -13.14
CA GLU A 28 38.76 -12.18 -12.11
C GLU A 28 37.30 -12.58 -12.36
N ASP A 29 36.47 -12.55 -11.31
CA ASP A 29 35.01 -12.69 -11.41
C ASP A 29 34.32 -11.33 -11.63
N THR A 30 34.98 -10.45 -12.39
CA THR A 30 34.49 -9.11 -12.72
C THR A 30 33.81 -9.13 -14.09
N TYR A 31 32.51 -8.81 -14.11
CA TYR A 31 31.69 -8.74 -15.31
C TYR A 31 31.07 -7.35 -15.45
N ALA A 32 30.99 -6.86 -16.68
CA ALA A 32 30.40 -5.55 -16.97
C ALA A 32 29.46 -5.64 -18.17
N ILE A 33 28.34 -4.93 -18.06
CA ILE A 33 27.28 -4.86 -19.07
C ILE A 33 26.85 -3.41 -19.26
N GLN A 34 26.46 -3.04 -20.48
CA GLN A 34 26.06 -1.67 -20.85
C GLN A 34 24.53 -1.50 -20.90
N PHE A 35 23.77 -2.44 -20.36
CA PHE A 35 22.32 -2.43 -20.27
C PHE A 35 21.88 -2.83 -18.86
N HIS A 36 20.61 -2.58 -18.54
CA HIS A 36 20.03 -2.83 -17.23
C HIS A 36 19.36 -4.22 -17.20
N PRO A 37 19.96 -5.26 -16.59
CA PRO A 37 19.34 -6.59 -16.51
C PRO A 37 18.17 -6.63 -15.51
N GLU A 38 18.03 -5.64 -14.65
CA GLU A 38 17.01 -5.54 -13.61
C GLU A 38 15.65 -5.05 -14.12
N VAL A 39 15.60 -4.44 -15.31
CA VAL A 39 14.36 -3.86 -15.86
C VAL A 39 13.56 -4.88 -16.67
N TYR A 40 12.23 -4.72 -16.66
CA TYR A 40 11.30 -5.61 -17.38
C TYR A 40 11.58 -5.71 -18.89
N HIS A 41 12.14 -4.67 -19.50
CA HIS A 41 12.48 -4.66 -20.93
C HIS A 41 13.63 -5.62 -21.30
N SER A 42 14.45 -6.04 -20.32
CA SER A 42 15.50 -7.03 -20.52
C SER A 42 14.91 -8.43 -20.33
N VAL A 43 14.42 -9.03 -21.42
CA VAL A 43 13.67 -10.31 -21.42
C VAL A 43 14.37 -11.41 -20.61
N ASP A 44 15.68 -11.58 -20.79
CA ASP A 44 16.49 -12.58 -20.06
C ASP A 44 17.30 -11.98 -18.90
N GLY A 45 16.98 -10.76 -18.47
CA GLY A 45 17.74 -10.03 -17.45
C GLY A 45 17.79 -10.76 -16.10
N LYS A 46 16.66 -11.37 -15.70
CA LYS A 46 16.59 -12.21 -14.50
C LYS A 46 17.51 -13.44 -14.57
N GLN A 47 17.62 -14.07 -15.74
CA GLN A 47 18.54 -15.20 -15.93
C GLN A 47 19.99 -14.75 -15.81
N LEU A 48 20.34 -13.59 -16.36
CA LEU A 48 21.68 -13.02 -16.25
C LEU A 48 22.06 -12.74 -14.79
N LEU A 49 21.15 -12.14 -14.01
CA LEU A 49 21.35 -11.90 -12.58
C LEU A 49 21.49 -13.21 -11.80
N HIS A 50 20.69 -14.23 -12.12
CA HIS A 50 20.81 -15.56 -11.51
C HIS A 50 22.19 -16.17 -11.76
N ASN A 51 22.65 -16.17 -13.02
CA ASN A 51 23.96 -16.71 -13.37
C ASN A 51 25.09 -16.03 -12.59
N PHE A 52 25.00 -14.71 -12.42
CA PHE A 52 26.01 -13.97 -11.66
C PHE A 52 25.97 -14.28 -10.16
N LEU A 53 24.80 -14.18 -9.54
CA LEU A 53 24.68 -14.32 -8.08
C LEU A 53 24.87 -15.78 -7.63
N VAL A 54 24.27 -16.73 -8.33
CA VAL A 54 24.22 -18.13 -7.91
C VAL A 54 25.41 -18.91 -8.47
N ASP A 55 25.61 -18.85 -9.79
CA ASP A 55 26.57 -19.75 -10.45
C ASP A 55 28.01 -19.21 -10.40
N ILE A 56 28.20 -17.89 -10.56
CA ILE A 56 29.52 -17.25 -10.57
C ILE A 56 29.95 -16.88 -9.14
N ALA A 57 29.16 -16.08 -8.43
CA ALA A 57 29.49 -15.62 -7.08
C ALA A 57 29.27 -16.69 -6.00
N GLY A 58 28.60 -17.80 -6.32
CA GLY A 58 28.38 -18.92 -5.41
C GLY A 58 27.48 -18.59 -4.22
N LEU A 59 26.62 -17.57 -4.32
CA LEU A 59 25.71 -17.20 -3.24
C LEU A 59 24.64 -18.28 -3.06
N LYS A 60 24.41 -18.65 -1.80
CA LYS A 60 23.32 -19.55 -1.45
C LYS A 60 21.99 -18.80 -1.54
N GLN A 61 20.96 -19.49 -2.03
CA GLN A 61 19.59 -18.96 -2.09
C GLN A 61 18.86 -19.25 -0.77
N ASP A 62 19.46 -18.83 0.35
CA ASP A 62 18.94 -19.07 1.70
C ASP A 62 17.95 -17.99 2.18
N TRP A 63 17.90 -16.84 1.50
CA TRP A 63 16.86 -15.83 1.66
C TRP A 63 15.52 -16.31 1.09
N THR A 64 14.82 -17.12 1.89
CA THR A 64 13.48 -17.60 1.58
C THR A 64 12.47 -17.01 2.56
N PRO A 65 11.18 -16.90 2.19
CA PRO A 65 10.14 -16.44 3.11
C PRO A 65 10.12 -17.24 4.43
N GLN A 66 10.37 -18.55 4.36
CA GLN A 66 10.39 -19.42 5.54
C GLN A 66 11.59 -19.12 6.46
N SER A 67 12.80 -19.03 5.89
CA SER A 67 14.00 -18.66 6.64
C SER A 67 13.81 -17.31 7.34
N PHE A 68 13.28 -16.32 6.60
CA PHE A 68 13.00 -15.00 7.13
C PHE A 68 12.02 -15.02 8.31
N ILE A 69 10.94 -15.81 8.20
CA ILE A 69 9.96 -15.95 9.29
C ILE A 69 10.63 -16.54 10.53
N GLU A 70 11.43 -17.59 10.37
CA GLU A 70 12.09 -18.28 11.49
C GLU A 70 13.09 -17.37 12.21
N GLU A 71 13.98 -16.73 11.45
CA GLU A 71 14.98 -15.80 11.97
C GLU A 71 14.32 -14.60 12.65
N THR A 72 13.37 -13.95 11.97
CA THR A 72 12.68 -12.76 12.51
C THR A 72 11.90 -13.10 13.78
N VAL A 73 11.21 -14.24 13.83
CA VAL A 73 10.47 -14.65 15.04
C VAL A 73 11.41 -14.87 16.23
N GLU A 74 12.58 -15.47 16.00
CA GLU A 74 13.56 -15.71 17.06
C GLU A 74 14.21 -14.41 17.55
N GLU A 75 14.54 -13.50 16.62
CA GLU A 75 15.01 -12.16 16.95
C GLU A 75 13.98 -11.37 17.76
N LEU A 76 12.70 -11.41 17.35
CA LEU A 76 11.61 -10.75 18.06
C LEU A 76 11.41 -11.32 19.46
N LYS A 77 11.46 -12.64 19.64
CA LYS A 77 11.39 -13.29 20.95
C LYS A 77 12.51 -12.82 21.87
N THR A 78 13.75 -12.80 21.35
CA THR A 78 14.93 -12.39 22.11
C THR A 78 14.85 -10.92 22.50
N LYS A 79 14.45 -10.05 21.55
CA LYS A 79 14.40 -8.60 21.74
C LYS A 79 13.26 -8.15 22.66
N LEU A 80 12.07 -8.75 22.50
CA LEU A 80 10.85 -8.33 23.19
C LEU A 80 10.65 -9.08 24.52
N GLY A 81 11.13 -10.32 24.62
CA GLY A 81 10.96 -11.16 25.80
C GLY A 81 9.49 -11.25 26.24
N ASN A 82 9.22 -10.83 27.47
CA ASN A 82 7.87 -10.80 28.05
C ASN A 82 7.22 -9.39 28.02
N ASP A 83 7.83 -8.44 27.32
CA ASP A 83 7.29 -7.09 27.22
C ASP A 83 5.99 -7.07 26.39
N LYS A 84 5.07 -6.17 26.74
CA LYS A 84 3.86 -5.93 25.97
C LYS A 84 4.13 -4.99 24.80
N VAL A 85 3.56 -5.33 23.66
CA VAL A 85 3.71 -4.61 22.40
C VAL A 85 2.34 -4.21 21.90
N VAL A 86 2.18 -2.93 21.53
CA VAL A 86 0.97 -2.44 20.87
C VAL A 86 1.25 -2.24 19.39
N LEU A 87 0.30 -2.62 18.53
CA LEU A 87 0.37 -2.46 17.08
C LEU A 87 -0.90 -1.79 16.56
N GLY A 88 -0.74 -0.72 15.80
CA GLY A 88 -1.83 -0.15 15.00
C GLY A 88 -2.09 -1.00 13.76
N LEU A 89 -3.25 -1.63 13.68
CA LEU A 89 -3.73 -2.28 12.47
C LEU A 89 -4.39 -1.24 11.56
N SER A 90 -4.12 -1.35 10.27
CA SER A 90 -4.71 -0.46 9.25
C SER A 90 -5.69 -1.20 8.31
N GLY A 91 -5.85 -2.52 8.47
CA GLY A 91 -6.54 -3.37 7.49
C GLY A 91 -5.71 -3.69 6.24
N GLY A 92 -4.52 -3.11 6.12
CA GLY A 92 -3.59 -3.35 5.02
C GLY A 92 -2.76 -4.63 5.20
N VAL A 93 -2.12 -5.06 4.11
CA VAL A 93 -1.28 -6.26 4.08
C VAL A 93 -0.11 -6.15 5.07
N ASP A 94 0.59 -5.01 5.09
CA ASP A 94 1.83 -4.87 5.87
C ASP A 94 1.58 -4.95 7.38
N SER A 95 0.60 -4.20 7.89
CA SER A 95 0.24 -4.24 9.31
C SER A 95 -0.28 -5.63 9.72
N SER A 96 -0.98 -6.33 8.84
CA SER A 96 -1.47 -7.70 9.09
C SER A 96 -0.34 -8.73 9.12
N VAL A 97 0.63 -8.65 8.20
CA VAL A 97 1.80 -9.55 8.19
C VAL A 97 2.72 -9.27 9.39
N ALA A 98 2.93 -8.00 9.75
CA ALA A 98 3.65 -7.62 10.96
C ALA A 98 2.98 -8.18 12.22
N ALA A 99 1.65 -8.08 12.31
CA ALA A 99 0.87 -8.64 13.41
C ALA A 99 1.06 -10.16 13.52
N MET A 100 1.06 -10.88 12.40
CA MET A 100 1.27 -12.33 12.39
C MET A 100 2.66 -12.74 12.86
N LEU A 101 3.71 -12.04 12.41
CA LEU A 101 5.08 -12.29 12.88
C LEU A 101 5.21 -12.05 14.39
N LEU A 102 4.65 -10.94 14.88
CA LEU A 102 4.65 -10.61 16.30
C LEU A 102 3.82 -11.62 17.10
N ASN A 103 2.64 -12.02 16.63
CA ASN A 103 1.81 -13.01 17.30
C ASN A 103 2.52 -14.37 17.41
N LYS A 104 3.23 -14.79 16.35
CA LYS A 104 4.05 -16.01 16.37
C LYS A 104 5.25 -15.91 17.32
N ALA A 105 5.76 -14.69 17.56
CA ALA A 105 6.87 -14.44 18.49
C ALA A 105 6.42 -14.36 19.96
N ILE A 106 5.44 -13.51 20.27
CA ILE A 106 5.08 -13.11 21.65
C ILE A 106 3.64 -13.43 22.05
N GLY A 107 2.81 -13.96 21.13
CA GLY A 107 1.44 -14.38 21.37
C GLY A 107 0.60 -13.31 22.09
N LYS A 108 0.06 -13.68 23.26
CA LYS A 108 -0.82 -12.84 24.11
C LYS A 108 -0.24 -11.49 24.54
N ASN A 109 1.07 -11.28 24.42
CA ASN A 109 1.69 -10.00 24.75
C ASN A 109 1.57 -8.97 23.62
N LEU A 110 1.09 -9.38 22.45
CA LEU A 110 0.70 -8.48 21.36
C LEU A 110 -0.73 -7.97 21.60
N TYR A 111 -0.89 -6.65 21.51
CA TYR A 111 -2.17 -5.96 21.54
C TYR A 111 -2.33 -5.19 20.25
N CYS A 112 -3.32 -5.55 19.45
CA CYS A 112 -3.61 -4.89 18.20
C CYS A 112 -4.78 -3.93 18.37
N ILE A 113 -4.65 -2.71 17.86
CA ILE A 113 -5.70 -1.70 17.88
C ILE A 113 -6.06 -1.41 16.42
N PHE A 114 -7.32 -1.61 16.06
CA PHE A 114 -7.85 -1.27 14.74
C PHE A 114 -8.86 -0.13 14.88
N VAL A 115 -8.53 1.03 14.32
CA VAL A 115 -9.33 2.25 14.46
C VAL A 115 -10.22 2.44 13.24
N ASN A 116 -11.54 2.47 13.44
CA ASN A 116 -12.46 2.99 12.44
C ASN A 116 -12.38 4.51 12.44
N ASN A 117 -11.80 5.08 11.39
CA ASN A 117 -11.76 6.53 11.19
C ASN A 117 -13.01 7.09 10.49
N GLY A 118 -14.02 6.25 10.21
CA GLY A 118 -15.21 6.64 9.46
C GLY A 118 -14.97 6.85 7.97
N LEU A 119 -13.76 6.62 7.47
CA LEU A 119 -13.33 6.87 6.09
C LEU A 119 -12.88 5.58 5.38
N LEU A 120 -13.22 4.42 5.95
CA LEU A 120 -12.99 3.11 5.35
C LEU A 120 -14.02 2.81 4.25
N ARG A 121 -13.77 1.78 3.44
CA ARG A 121 -14.75 1.28 2.46
C ARG A 121 -15.98 0.71 3.18
N LYS A 122 -17.05 0.51 2.42
CA LYS A 122 -18.29 -0.06 2.94
C LYS A 122 -18.03 -1.38 3.67
N ASN A 123 -18.50 -1.48 4.92
CA ASN A 123 -18.35 -2.64 5.80
C ASN A 123 -16.92 -3.07 6.16
N GLU A 124 -15.89 -2.36 5.68
CA GLU A 124 -14.49 -2.77 5.81
C GLU A 124 -14.05 -2.91 7.27
N PHE A 125 -14.58 -2.10 8.17
CA PHE A 125 -14.27 -2.20 9.59
C PHE A 125 -14.68 -3.57 10.17
N GLN A 126 -15.90 -4.01 9.91
CA GLN A 126 -16.40 -5.29 10.42
C GLN A 126 -15.71 -6.46 9.71
N ASP A 127 -15.63 -6.40 8.38
CA ASP A 127 -15.01 -7.46 7.57
C ASP A 127 -13.56 -7.73 8.00
N VAL A 128 -12.81 -6.68 8.34
CA VAL A 128 -11.42 -6.78 8.80
C VAL A 128 -11.34 -7.32 10.23
N LEU A 129 -12.23 -6.91 11.13
CA LEU A 129 -12.26 -7.45 12.48
C LEU A 129 -12.55 -8.94 12.49
N ASP A 130 -13.53 -9.38 11.68
CA ASP A 130 -13.89 -10.80 11.56
C ASP A 130 -12.70 -11.61 11.02
N GLN A 131 -12.01 -11.09 9.99
CA GLN A 131 -10.79 -11.72 9.46
C GLN A 131 -9.68 -11.85 10.52
N TYR A 132 -9.49 -10.84 11.37
CA TYR A 132 -8.46 -10.90 12.40
C TYR A 132 -8.79 -11.87 13.54
N GLN A 133 -10.08 -12.09 13.85
CA GLN A 133 -10.49 -13.10 14.81
C GLN A 133 -10.09 -14.50 14.35
N ASP A 134 -10.29 -14.81 13.07
CA ASP A 134 -9.88 -16.09 12.48
C ASP A 134 -8.36 -16.32 12.51
N MET A 135 -7.58 -15.24 12.56
CA MET A 135 -6.11 -15.28 12.67
C MET A 135 -5.61 -15.47 14.11
N GLY A 136 -6.49 -15.47 15.11
CA GLY A 136 -6.13 -15.59 16.52
C GLY A 136 -5.36 -14.38 17.07
N LEU A 137 -5.55 -13.20 16.46
CA LEU A 137 -4.95 -11.96 16.92
C LEU A 137 -5.78 -11.33 18.05
N ASN A 138 -5.11 -10.78 19.06
CA ASN A 138 -5.75 -10.00 20.11
C ASN A 138 -6.05 -8.58 19.60
N VAL A 139 -7.17 -8.41 18.91
CA VAL A 139 -7.57 -7.15 18.27
C VAL A 139 -8.68 -6.44 19.04
N LYS A 140 -8.45 -5.17 19.37
CA LYS A 140 -9.47 -4.23 19.84
C LYS A 140 -9.89 -3.34 18.68
N GLY A 141 -11.13 -3.49 18.23
CA GLY A 141 -11.77 -2.56 17.31
C GLY A 141 -12.23 -1.31 18.05
N VAL A 142 -11.88 -0.13 17.54
CA VAL A 142 -12.21 1.17 18.15
C VAL A 142 -12.96 2.00 17.13
N ASP A 143 -14.25 2.26 17.37
CA ASP A 143 -15.01 3.16 16.50
C ASP A 143 -14.82 4.62 16.90
N ALA A 144 -14.01 5.33 16.13
CA ALA A 144 -13.76 6.76 16.31
C ALA A 144 -14.35 7.61 15.17
N SER A 145 -15.23 7.03 14.34
CA SER A 145 -15.77 7.68 13.14
C SER A 145 -16.31 9.09 13.40
N ALA A 146 -17.08 9.29 14.47
CA ALA A 146 -17.58 10.61 14.86
C ALA A 146 -16.45 11.62 15.12
N ARG A 147 -15.44 11.24 15.90
CA ARG A 147 -14.29 12.11 16.23
C ARG A 147 -13.52 12.55 14.99
N PHE A 148 -13.36 11.67 14.01
CA PHE A 148 -12.71 12.00 12.74
C PHE A 148 -13.57 12.93 11.88
N LEU A 149 -14.87 12.64 11.74
CA LEU A 149 -15.77 13.45 10.94
C LEU A 149 -15.95 14.86 11.53
N ASP A 150 -16.09 14.98 12.84
CA ASP A 150 -16.14 16.27 13.55
C ASP A 150 -14.85 17.08 13.34
N ALA A 151 -13.69 16.41 13.41
CA ALA A 151 -12.41 17.08 13.20
C ALA A 151 -12.17 17.53 11.74
N LEU A 152 -12.85 16.90 10.77
CA LEU A 152 -12.76 17.19 9.35
C LEU A 152 -13.80 18.20 8.85
N GLU A 153 -14.74 18.61 9.71
CA GLU A 153 -15.78 19.56 9.35
C GLU A 153 -15.17 20.87 8.80
N GLY A 154 -15.67 21.30 7.64
CA GLY A 154 -15.24 22.53 6.98
C GLY A 154 -13.88 22.47 6.27
N LYS A 155 -13.13 21.36 6.38
CA LYS A 155 -11.79 21.23 5.76
C LYS A 155 -11.90 20.71 4.34
N SER A 156 -11.37 21.49 3.39
CA SER A 156 -11.36 21.14 1.96
C SER A 156 -9.95 20.94 1.40
N ASP A 157 -8.94 21.56 2.00
CA ASP A 157 -7.55 21.43 1.59
C ASP A 157 -7.02 20.00 1.85
N PRO A 158 -6.44 19.32 0.83
CA PRO A 158 -5.90 17.98 0.96
C PRO A 158 -4.87 17.79 2.07
N GLU A 159 -3.93 18.73 2.20
CA GLU A 159 -2.87 18.66 3.22
C GLU A 159 -3.43 18.84 4.62
N GLU A 160 -4.42 19.74 4.78
CA GLU A 160 -5.14 19.91 6.04
C GLU A 160 -5.94 18.67 6.43
N LYS A 161 -6.62 18.02 5.46
CA LYS A 161 -7.31 16.73 5.66
C LYS A 161 -6.30 15.67 6.16
N ARG A 162 -5.16 15.52 5.49
CA ARG A 162 -4.10 14.55 5.86
C ARG A 162 -3.57 14.78 7.27
N LYS A 163 -3.18 16.02 7.59
CA LYS A 163 -2.68 16.39 8.93
C LYS A 163 -3.71 16.14 10.02
N THR A 164 -4.97 16.47 9.75
CA THR A 164 -6.08 16.28 10.70
C THR A 164 -6.31 14.80 10.98
N ILE A 165 -6.37 13.96 9.95
CA ILE A 165 -6.57 12.52 10.10
C ILE A 165 -5.39 11.90 10.86
N GLY A 166 -4.15 12.25 10.50
CA GLY A 166 -2.96 11.78 11.21
C GLY A 166 -2.98 12.14 12.69
N ARG A 167 -3.29 13.40 13.02
CA ARG A 167 -3.40 13.87 14.41
C ARG A 167 -4.46 13.10 15.19
N VAL A 168 -5.70 13.04 14.69
CA VAL A 168 -6.81 12.38 15.39
C VAL A 168 -6.55 10.88 15.54
N PHE A 169 -5.93 10.24 14.56
CA PHE A 169 -5.51 8.84 14.66
C PHE A 169 -4.53 8.61 15.80
N ILE A 170 -3.50 9.45 15.90
CA ILE A 170 -2.51 9.38 16.98
C ILE A 170 -3.19 9.57 18.33
N GLU A 171 -4.09 10.54 18.48
CA GLU A 171 -4.80 10.78 19.73
C GLU A 171 -5.67 9.58 20.14
N VAL A 172 -6.46 9.02 19.21
CA VAL A 172 -7.29 7.83 19.48
C VAL A 172 -6.42 6.62 19.81
N PHE A 173 -5.34 6.41 19.06
CA PHE A 173 -4.43 5.30 19.32
C PHE A 173 -3.76 5.44 20.69
N ASP A 174 -3.38 6.65 21.08
CA ASP A 174 -2.79 6.94 22.39
C ASP A 174 -3.78 6.71 23.54
N ASP A 175 -5.03 7.18 23.41
CA ASP A 175 -6.11 6.96 24.38
C ASP A 175 -6.33 5.45 24.63
N GLU A 176 -6.18 4.65 23.58
CA GLU A 176 -6.40 3.21 23.60
C GLU A 176 -5.16 2.44 24.10
N ALA A 177 -3.96 2.90 23.74
CA ALA A 177 -2.70 2.34 24.23
C ALA A 177 -2.53 2.58 25.74
N HIS A 178 -2.94 3.74 26.27
CA HIS A 178 -2.88 4.05 27.70
C HIS A 178 -3.77 3.18 28.57
N GLN A 179 -4.83 2.59 28.02
CA GLN A 179 -5.66 1.62 28.73
C GLN A 179 -4.93 0.28 28.97
N ILE A 180 -3.85 0.02 28.23
CA ILE A 180 -3.04 -1.19 28.35
C ILE A 180 -1.89 -0.91 29.30
N GLN A 181 -1.93 -1.53 30.48
CA GLN A 181 -0.87 -1.34 31.49
C GLN A 181 0.45 -1.94 31.02
N GLU A 182 1.56 -1.22 31.26
CA GLU A 182 2.94 -1.68 31.07
C GLU A 182 3.35 -1.98 29.62
N VAL A 183 2.79 -1.25 28.65
CA VAL A 183 3.28 -1.27 27.27
C VAL A 183 4.68 -0.64 27.21
N LYS A 184 5.62 -1.32 26.56
CA LYS A 184 6.99 -0.83 26.37
C LYS A 184 7.34 -0.61 24.90
N TRP A 185 6.62 -1.25 23.99
CA TRP A 185 6.93 -1.24 22.57
C TRP A 185 5.74 -0.83 21.70
N LEU A 186 6.02 -0.04 20.68
CA LEU A 186 5.16 0.19 19.53
C LEU A 186 5.70 -0.61 18.34
N ALA A 187 4.85 -1.46 17.78
CA ALA A 187 5.13 -2.13 16.53
C ALA A 187 4.63 -1.33 15.34
N GLN A 188 5.39 -1.36 14.24
CA GLN A 188 5.02 -0.72 12.98
C GLN A 188 5.28 -1.66 11.80
N GLY A 189 4.41 -1.60 10.78
CA GLY A 189 4.54 -2.37 9.55
C GLY A 189 5.47 -1.74 8.51
N THR A 190 6.46 -0.94 8.94
CA THR A 190 7.40 -0.23 8.05
C THR A 190 8.16 -1.22 7.16
N ILE A 191 8.19 -0.96 5.86
CA ILE A 191 8.88 -1.78 4.86
C ILE A 191 10.15 -1.12 4.33
N TYR A 192 11.01 -1.86 3.63
CA TYR A 192 12.31 -1.36 3.18
C TYR A 192 12.24 -0.10 2.28
N PRO A 193 11.26 0.04 1.36
CA PRO A 193 11.04 1.30 0.65
C PRO A 193 10.85 2.51 1.57
N ASP A 194 10.12 2.37 2.68
CA ASP A 194 9.89 3.46 3.63
C ASP A 194 11.21 3.89 4.31
N VAL A 195 12.07 2.91 4.62
CA VAL A 195 13.38 3.15 5.23
C VAL A 195 14.27 3.93 4.27
N ILE A 196 14.38 3.51 3.02
CA ILE A 196 15.21 4.18 2.01
C ILE A 196 14.74 5.62 1.77
N GLU A 197 13.42 5.84 1.70
CA GLU A 197 12.84 7.17 1.53
C GLU A 197 13.15 8.09 2.73
N SER A 198 13.15 7.56 3.96
CA SER A 198 13.43 8.33 5.18
C SER A 198 14.90 8.72 5.36
N VAL A 199 15.84 7.94 4.81
CA VAL A 199 17.29 8.10 5.05
C VAL A 199 17.93 9.18 4.16
N SER A 200 17.22 9.73 3.17
CA SER A 200 17.67 10.78 2.22
C SER A 200 19.18 11.09 2.25
N ALA A 201 19.93 10.29 1.47
CA ALA A 201 21.38 10.30 1.34
C ALA A 201 21.97 11.56 0.65
N THR A 202 21.17 12.60 0.42
CA THR A 202 21.61 13.92 -0.06
C THR A 202 20.58 14.94 0.43
N GLY A 203 21.02 15.97 1.17
CA GLY A 203 20.18 16.98 1.83
C GLY A 203 19.39 17.90 0.88
N GLY A 204 18.51 17.33 0.07
CA GLY A 204 17.53 18.03 -0.78
C GLY A 204 16.13 18.06 -0.17
N PRO A 205 15.21 18.89 -0.69
CA PRO A 205 13.95 19.28 -0.05
C PRO A 205 12.84 18.21 -0.07
N SER A 206 13.23 16.94 -0.15
CA SER A 206 12.32 15.79 -0.08
C SER A 206 11.90 15.42 1.35
N ALA A 207 12.60 15.94 2.38
CA ALA A 207 12.27 15.70 3.78
C ALA A 207 10.84 16.15 4.17
N THR A 208 10.25 17.08 3.40
CA THR A 208 8.88 17.55 3.59
C THR A 208 7.80 16.72 2.87
N ILE A 209 8.17 15.75 2.02
CA ILE A 209 7.24 15.16 1.04
C ILE A 209 6.42 13.97 1.60
N LYS A 210 6.80 13.37 2.72
CA LYS A 210 5.94 12.39 3.43
C LYS A 210 6.08 12.50 4.94
N SER A 211 5.61 13.61 5.50
CA SER A 211 5.54 13.83 6.96
C SER A 211 4.53 12.93 7.70
N HIS A 212 3.79 12.05 7.01
CA HIS A 212 2.62 11.35 7.60
C HIS A 212 2.48 9.87 7.21
N HIS A 213 3.52 9.20 6.72
CA HIS A 213 3.48 7.74 6.55
C HIS A 213 4.56 7.07 7.38
N ASN A 214 4.11 6.32 8.39
CA ASN A 214 4.82 5.35 9.23
C ASN A 214 6.06 5.78 10.00
N VAL A 215 6.67 6.94 9.73
CA VAL A 215 7.82 7.47 10.49
C VAL A 215 7.65 8.97 10.78
N GLY A 216 6.41 9.40 11.02
CA GLY A 216 6.20 10.60 11.84
C GLY A 216 6.60 10.21 13.25
N GLY A 217 7.70 10.77 13.77
CA GLY A 217 8.19 10.48 15.11
C GLY A 217 7.02 10.46 16.10
N LEU A 218 6.99 9.44 16.96
CA LEU A 218 6.00 9.39 18.02
C LEU A 218 5.97 10.74 18.74
N PRO A 219 4.80 11.29 19.06
CA PRO A 219 4.73 12.51 19.85
C PRO A 219 5.63 12.38 21.08
N ASP A 220 6.29 13.46 21.50
CA ASP A 220 7.28 13.45 22.60
C ASP A 220 6.74 12.83 23.91
N PHE A 221 5.42 12.76 24.06
CA PHE A 221 4.75 12.11 25.20
C PHE A 221 4.72 10.58 25.13
N MET A 222 4.80 9.96 23.96
CA MET A 222 4.82 8.50 23.78
C MET A 222 6.23 7.94 24.02
N LYS A 223 6.50 7.52 25.25
CA LYS A 223 7.79 6.93 25.69
C LYS A 223 7.95 5.44 25.31
N LEU A 224 7.48 5.05 24.12
CA LEU A 224 7.52 3.67 23.64
C LEU A 224 8.76 3.42 22.77
N LYS A 225 9.34 2.23 22.87
CA LYS A 225 10.39 1.77 21.95
C LYS A 225 9.77 1.25 20.66
N VAL A 226 10.40 1.45 19.51
CA VAL A 226 9.87 1.02 18.21
C VAL A 226 10.40 -0.36 17.80
N VAL A 227 9.53 -1.20 17.23
CA VAL A 227 9.88 -2.47 16.59
C VAL A 227 9.25 -2.59 15.20
N GLU A 228 10.09 -2.83 14.19
CA GLU A 228 9.70 -2.84 12.77
C GLU A 228 10.13 -4.18 12.15
N PRO A 229 9.27 -5.22 12.20
CA PRO A 229 9.64 -6.56 11.74
C PRO A 229 9.77 -6.67 10.22
N LEU A 230 9.21 -5.73 9.44
CA LEU A 230 9.19 -5.80 7.98
C LEU A 230 10.21 -4.89 7.28
N LYS A 231 11.06 -4.19 8.05
CA LYS A 231 11.93 -3.11 7.55
C LYS A 231 12.93 -3.53 6.47
N LEU A 232 13.16 -4.83 6.28
CA LEU A 232 14.09 -5.39 5.28
C LEU A 232 13.37 -5.93 4.04
N LEU A 233 12.03 -5.89 4.01
CA LEU A 233 11.23 -6.49 2.95
C LEU A 233 10.70 -5.46 1.96
N PHE A 234 10.61 -5.85 0.70
CA PHE A 234 9.78 -5.19 -0.30
C PHE A 234 8.31 -5.65 -0.24
N LYS A 235 7.42 -4.91 -0.89
CA LYS A 235 5.96 -5.14 -0.83
C LYS A 235 5.54 -6.53 -1.35
N ASP A 236 6.20 -7.02 -2.39
CA ASP A 236 5.98 -8.35 -2.94
C ASP A 236 6.47 -9.45 -1.99
N GLU A 237 7.61 -9.22 -1.31
CA GLU A 237 8.12 -10.12 -0.26
C GLU A 237 7.20 -10.20 0.94
N VAL A 238 6.63 -9.07 1.40
CA VAL A 238 5.64 -9.05 2.48
C VAL A 238 4.46 -9.96 2.14
N ARG A 239 3.96 -9.92 0.90
CA ARG A 239 2.89 -10.83 0.44
C ARG A 239 3.34 -12.29 0.43
N ARG A 240 4.57 -12.59 -0.02
CA ARG A 240 5.13 -13.96 0.00
C ARG A 240 5.31 -14.50 1.42
N VAL A 241 5.76 -13.66 2.34
CA VAL A 241 5.88 -13.98 3.78
C VAL A 241 4.51 -14.26 4.38
N GLY A 242 3.52 -13.40 4.13
CA GLY A 242 2.15 -13.63 4.56
C GLY A 242 1.57 -14.95 4.03
N ALA A 243 1.80 -15.26 2.75
CA ALA A 243 1.36 -16.51 2.13
C ALA A 243 2.02 -17.74 2.79
N SER A 244 3.31 -17.64 3.14
CA SER A 244 4.05 -18.72 3.82
C SER A 244 3.57 -18.95 5.25
N MET A 245 2.93 -17.95 5.87
CA MET A 245 2.24 -18.07 7.15
C MET A 245 0.78 -18.52 7.01
N ASN A 246 0.35 -19.00 5.84
CA ASN A 246 -1.02 -19.43 5.52
C ASN A 246 -2.09 -18.34 5.74
N MET A 247 -1.74 -17.06 5.54
CA MET A 247 -2.73 -16.00 5.55
C MET A 247 -3.66 -16.12 4.35
N ASP A 248 -4.91 -15.68 4.53
CA ASP A 248 -5.93 -15.74 3.48
C ASP A 248 -5.49 -14.98 2.21
N LYS A 249 -5.72 -15.59 1.05
CA LYS A 249 -5.30 -15.03 -0.24
C LYS A 249 -6.04 -13.73 -0.58
N GLN A 250 -7.30 -13.60 -0.16
CA GLN A 250 -8.07 -12.38 -0.40
C GLN A 250 -7.49 -11.22 0.41
N LEU A 251 -7.06 -11.47 1.65
CA LEU A 251 -6.38 -10.46 2.49
C LEU A 251 -5.07 -9.99 1.85
N LEU A 252 -4.22 -10.92 1.39
CA LEU A 252 -2.93 -10.61 0.76
C LEU A 252 -3.09 -9.92 -0.61
N GLY A 253 -4.16 -10.27 -1.35
CA GLY A 253 -4.50 -9.75 -2.67
C GLY A 253 -5.22 -8.41 -2.66
N ARG A 254 -5.53 -7.83 -1.49
CA ARG A 254 -6.20 -6.52 -1.44
C ARG A 254 -5.39 -5.45 -2.15
N HIS A 255 -6.08 -4.65 -2.95
CA HIS A 255 -5.55 -3.40 -3.46
C HIS A 255 -5.15 -2.48 -2.32
N PRO A 256 -4.01 -1.76 -2.44
CA PRO A 256 -3.63 -0.73 -1.49
C PRO A 256 -4.79 0.23 -1.20
N PHE A 257 -4.92 0.61 0.07
CA PHE A 257 -5.85 1.63 0.51
C PHE A 257 -5.08 2.72 1.26
N PRO A 258 -5.29 4.00 0.92
CA PRO A 258 -4.58 5.09 1.58
C PRO A 258 -4.95 5.18 3.06
N GLY A 259 -4.01 5.58 3.91
CA GLY A 259 -4.26 5.80 5.35
C GLY A 259 -5.39 6.82 5.62
N PRO A 260 -5.43 7.97 4.92
CA PRO A 260 -6.56 8.89 4.95
C PRO A 260 -7.89 8.34 4.39
N GLY A 261 -7.87 7.13 3.81
CA GLY A 261 -9.03 6.45 3.28
C GLY A 261 -9.77 7.25 2.22
N LEU A 262 -11.09 7.29 2.33
CA LEU A 262 -11.98 7.99 1.41
C LEU A 262 -11.85 9.53 1.47
N ALA A 263 -11.22 10.11 2.51
CA ALA A 263 -11.08 11.57 2.59
C ALA A 263 -10.25 12.18 1.45
N ILE A 264 -9.36 11.40 0.85
CA ILE A 264 -8.54 11.81 -0.30
C ILE A 264 -9.14 11.39 -1.64
N ARG A 265 -10.34 10.79 -1.60
CA ARG A 265 -11.14 10.44 -2.78
C ARG A 265 -12.43 11.25 -2.84
N ILE A 266 -12.71 12.06 -1.83
CA ILE A 266 -13.77 13.06 -1.82
C ILE A 266 -13.09 14.42 -1.99
N LEU A 267 -13.29 15.01 -3.16
CA LEU A 267 -12.72 16.31 -3.48
C LEU A 267 -13.52 17.40 -2.75
N GLY A 268 -12.81 18.26 -2.04
CA GLY A 268 -13.41 19.28 -1.17
C GLY A 268 -13.71 18.77 0.25
N ASP A 269 -14.78 19.30 0.84
CA ASP A 269 -15.18 19.04 2.24
C ASP A 269 -15.77 17.64 2.43
N ILE A 270 -15.53 17.08 3.63
CA ILE A 270 -15.97 15.74 4.02
C ILE A 270 -17.24 15.83 4.86
N THR A 271 -18.28 15.12 4.43
CA THR A 271 -19.54 14.98 5.18
C THR A 271 -19.96 13.52 5.27
N PRO A 272 -20.74 13.11 6.31
CA PRO A 272 -21.24 11.73 6.41
C PRO A 272 -22.00 11.28 5.17
N GLU A 273 -22.74 12.19 4.54
CA GLU A 273 -23.49 11.91 3.30
C GLU A 273 -22.55 11.59 2.13
N LYS A 274 -21.51 12.42 1.91
CA LYS A 274 -20.52 12.20 0.83
C LYS A 274 -19.73 10.91 1.03
N VAL A 275 -19.36 10.61 2.28
CA VAL A 275 -18.69 9.35 2.64
C VAL A 275 -19.59 8.17 2.30
N ARG A 276 -20.86 8.19 2.72
CA ARG A 276 -21.83 7.12 2.41
C ARG A 276 -22.01 6.94 0.90
N ILE A 277 -22.17 8.03 0.15
CA ILE A 277 -22.30 7.98 -1.32
C ILE A 277 -21.07 7.30 -1.92
N LEU A 278 -19.86 7.74 -1.56
CA LEU A 278 -18.65 7.19 -2.14
C LEU A 278 -18.43 5.72 -1.74
N GLN A 279 -18.77 5.33 -0.50
CA GLN A 279 -18.73 3.94 -0.05
C GLN A 279 -19.61 3.03 -0.91
N GLU A 280 -20.82 3.46 -1.28
CA GLU A 280 -21.71 2.69 -2.15
C GLU A 280 -21.18 2.57 -3.58
N VAL A 281 -20.65 3.67 -4.14
CA VAL A 281 -20.06 3.71 -5.48
C VAL A 281 -18.85 2.79 -5.56
N ASP A 282 -17.92 2.91 -4.61
CA ASP A 282 -16.71 2.11 -4.53
C ASP A 282 -17.05 0.62 -4.35
N ALA A 283 -18.02 0.30 -3.49
CA ALA A 283 -18.47 -1.08 -3.30
C ALA A 283 -19.01 -1.70 -4.61
N ILE A 284 -19.83 -0.98 -5.38
CA ILE A 284 -20.33 -1.47 -6.68
C ILE A 284 -19.15 -1.70 -7.64
N PHE A 285 -18.24 -0.74 -7.77
CA PHE A 285 -17.12 -0.83 -8.69
C PHE A 285 -16.19 -2.02 -8.35
N ILE A 286 -15.81 -2.16 -7.08
CA ILE A 286 -14.94 -3.25 -6.63
C ILE A 286 -15.64 -4.62 -6.77
N ASN A 287 -16.92 -4.73 -6.43
CA ASN A 287 -17.67 -5.99 -6.59
C ASN A 287 -17.83 -6.39 -8.06
N ASN A 288 -18.00 -5.40 -8.95
CA ASN A 288 -18.02 -5.67 -10.39
C ASN A 288 -16.64 -6.13 -10.88
N LEU A 289 -15.54 -5.50 -10.46
CA LEU A 289 -14.18 -5.96 -10.82
C LEU A 289 -13.94 -7.41 -10.38
N LYS A 290 -14.40 -7.79 -9.18
CA LYS A 290 -14.31 -9.16 -8.67
C LYS A 290 -15.15 -10.13 -9.51
N SER A 291 -16.44 -9.82 -9.74
CA SER A 291 -17.35 -10.72 -10.47
C SER A 291 -16.98 -10.90 -11.95
N TRP A 292 -16.23 -9.96 -12.54
CA TRP A 292 -15.69 -10.06 -13.90
C TRP A 292 -14.27 -10.63 -13.97
N ASN A 293 -13.69 -11.09 -12.85
CA ASN A 293 -12.30 -11.56 -12.77
C ASN A 293 -11.27 -10.55 -13.29
N LEU A 294 -11.52 -9.26 -13.02
CA LEU A 294 -10.64 -8.14 -13.35
C LEU A 294 -9.86 -7.63 -12.14
N TYR A 295 -10.33 -7.91 -10.92
CA TYR A 295 -9.72 -7.38 -9.68
C TYR A 295 -8.22 -7.67 -9.57
N ASP A 296 -7.82 -8.92 -9.82
CA ASP A 296 -6.40 -9.35 -9.70
C ASP A 296 -5.53 -8.91 -10.89
N LYS A 297 -6.14 -8.35 -11.95
CA LYS A 297 -5.45 -7.78 -13.11
C LYS A 297 -5.20 -6.28 -12.97
N VAL A 298 -5.66 -5.69 -11.87
CA VAL A 298 -5.52 -4.27 -11.57
C VAL A 298 -4.68 -4.15 -10.31
N TRP A 299 -3.72 -3.23 -10.29
CA TRP A 299 -2.87 -3.02 -9.12
C TRP A 299 -3.63 -2.27 -8.02
N GLN A 300 -4.37 -1.23 -8.42
CA GLN A 300 -5.27 -0.48 -7.54
C GLN A 300 -6.49 0.02 -8.30
N ALA A 301 -7.67 -0.14 -7.69
CA ALA A 301 -8.92 0.44 -8.15
C ALA A 301 -9.64 1.21 -7.04
N GLY A 302 -10.39 2.24 -7.42
CA GLY A 302 -11.25 2.99 -6.53
C GLY A 302 -12.14 3.99 -7.26
N ALA A 303 -13.06 4.61 -6.53
CA ALA A 303 -13.87 5.71 -7.01
C ALA A 303 -13.52 7.05 -6.34
N MET A 304 -13.77 8.16 -7.03
CA MET A 304 -13.58 9.52 -6.56
C MET A 304 -14.90 10.30 -6.68
N LEU A 305 -15.29 11.02 -5.63
CA LEU A 305 -16.46 11.89 -5.63
C LEU A 305 -16.07 13.32 -6.01
N LEU A 306 -16.58 13.81 -7.13
CA LEU A 306 -16.23 15.14 -7.65
C LEU A 306 -17.10 16.24 -7.01
N PRO A 307 -16.57 17.47 -6.85
CA PRO A 307 -17.29 18.59 -6.24
C PRO A 307 -18.20 19.29 -7.26
N VAL A 308 -18.68 18.56 -8.27
CA VAL A 308 -19.53 19.08 -9.34
C VAL A 308 -20.84 18.32 -9.38
N ASN A 309 -21.90 19.03 -9.76
CA ASN A 309 -23.20 18.45 -10.03
C ASN A 309 -23.44 18.44 -11.54
N SER A 310 -24.07 17.39 -12.05
CA SER A 310 -24.46 17.25 -13.45
C SER A 310 -25.97 17.21 -13.58
N VAL A 311 -26.49 17.66 -14.72
CA VAL A 311 -27.90 17.48 -15.06
C VAL A 311 -28.12 16.05 -15.55
N GLY A 312 -29.18 15.43 -15.07
CA GLY A 312 -29.59 14.09 -15.47
C GLY A 312 -31.09 14.01 -15.68
N VAL A 313 -31.52 12.90 -16.26
CA VAL A 313 -32.92 12.48 -16.30
C VAL A 313 -32.95 11.07 -15.72
N MET A 314 -33.65 10.90 -14.60
CA MET A 314 -33.85 9.59 -13.98
C MET A 314 -35.35 9.36 -13.86
N GLY A 315 -35.87 8.33 -14.55
CA GLY A 315 -37.31 8.22 -14.79
C GLY A 315 -37.78 9.39 -15.66
N ASP A 316 -38.85 10.08 -15.24
CA ASP A 316 -39.41 11.24 -15.94
C ASP A 316 -39.02 12.60 -15.30
N GLU A 317 -38.16 12.59 -14.27
CA GLU A 317 -37.77 13.80 -13.54
C GLU A 317 -36.34 14.24 -13.84
N ARG A 318 -36.14 15.56 -13.86
CA ARG A 318 -34.82 16.19 -14.02
C ARG A 318 -34.07 16.12 -12.70
N THR A 319 -32.86 15.58 -12.70
CA THR A 319 -31.99 15.50 -11.54
C THR A 319 -30.80 16.45 -11.64
N TYR A 320 -30.29 16.90 -10.49
CA TYR A 320 -29.04 17.66 -10.37
C TYR A 320 -28.20 17.05 -9.25
N GLU A 321 -27.41 16.04 -9.59
CA GLU A 321 -26.71 15.16 -8.65
C GLU A 321 -25.21 15.10 -8.93
N LYS A 322 -24.45 14.43 -8.06
CA LYS A 322 -22.98 14.39 -8.11
C LYS A 322 -22.47 13.59 -9.31
N CYS A 323 -21.25 13.92 -9.71
CA CYS A 323 -20.44 13.13 -10.64
C CYS A 323 -19.39 12.33 -9.87
N VAL A 324 -19.13 11.10 -10.31
CA VAL A 324 -18.06 10.25 -9.77
C VAL A 324 -17.09 9.83 -10.87
N ALA A 325 -15.81 9.74 -10.54
CA ALA A 325 -14.78 9.19 -11.42
C ALA A 325 -14.38 7.79 -10.93
N LEU A 326 -14.34 6.82 -11.84
CA LEU A 326 -13.75 5.51 -11.61
C LEU A 326 -12.28 5.55 -12.01
N ARG A 327 -11.41 4.96 -11.18
CA ARG A 327 -9.97 4.89 -11.41
C ARG A 327 -9.48 3.45 -11.24
N ALA A 328 -8.79 2.94 -12.24
CA ALA A 328 -8.06 1.68 -12.15
C ALA A 328 -6.70 1.84 -12.83
N VAL A 329 -5.64 1.39 -12.15
CA VAL A 329 -4.26 1.51 -12.63
C VAL A 329 -3.51 0.20 -12.53
N GLU A 330 -2.58 -0.01 -13.45
CA GLU A 330 -1.58 -1.06 -13.42
C GLU A 330 -0.21 -0.44 -13.10
N SER A 331 0.51 -1.04 -12.16
CA SER A 331 1.80 -0.55 -11.68
C SER A 331 2.60 -1.69 -11.04
N THR A 332 3.92 -1.55 -11.02
CA THR A 332 4.82 -2.46 -10.29
C THR A 332 5.09 -1.98 -8.87
N ASP A 333 5.28 -0.67 -8.67
CA ASP A 333 5.77 -0.05 -7.42
C ASP A 333 5.01 1.23 -7.02
N GLY A 334 4.03 1.66 -7.81
CA GLY A 334 3.29 2.89 -7.62
C GLY A 334 4.03 4.17 -8.04
N MET A 335 5.28 4.08 -8.52
CA MET A 335 6.07 5.24 -8.98
C MET A 335 5.66 5.67 -10.39
N THR A 336 5.47 4.70 -11.30
CA THR A 336 4.83 4.87 -12.61
C THR A 336 3.60 4.00 -12.69
N ALA A 337 2.55 4.47 -13.37
CA ALA A 337 1.32 3.71 -13.50
C ALA A 337 0.57 4.08 -14.77
N ASP A 338 0.06 3.08 -15.48
CA ASP A 338 -0.84 3.28 -16.60
C ASP A 338 -2.29 3.02 -16.18
N TRP A 339 -3.22 3.76 -16.77
CA TRP A 339 -4.64 3.49 -16.59
C TRP A 339 -5.00 2.17 -17.27
N VAL A 340 -5.90 1.39 -16.65
CA VAL A 340 -6.25 0.06 -17.17
C VAL A 340 -7.28 0.20 -18.29
N ASN A 341 -7.05 -0.45 -19.43
CA ASN A 341 -8.04 -0.54 -20.50
C ASN A 341 -9.15 -1.55 -20.14
N LEU A 342 -10.05 -1.14 -19.24
CA LEU A 342 -11.18 -1.96 -18.81
C LEU A 342 -12.18 -2.16 -19.96
N PRO A 343 -12.80 -3.35 -20.09
CA PRO A 343 -13.77 -3.61 -21.17
C PRO A 343 -14.92 -2.60 -21.18
N TYR A 344 -15.29 -2.10 -22.35
CA TYR A 344 -16.38 -1.13 -22.48
C TYR A 344 -17.71 -1.66 -21.92
N GLU A 345 -18.02 -2.95 -22.12
CA GLU A 345 -19.21 -3.59 -21.56
C GLU A 345 -19.21 -3.58 -20.03
N PHE A 346 -18.04 -3.79 -19.42
CA PHE A 346 -17.87 -3.70 -17.97
C PHE A 346 -18.11 -2.28 -17.47
N LEU A 347 -17.52 -1.27 -18.14
CA LEU A 347 -17.70 0.14 -17.79
C LEU A 347 -19.17 0.57 -17.93
N GLN A 348 -19.84 0.15 -19.00
CA GLN A 348 -21.26 0.42 -19.24
C GLN A 348 -22.13 -0.18 -18.14
N LYS A 349 -21.95 -1.47 -17.82
CA LYS A 349 -22.71 -2.13 -16.75
C LYS A 349 -22.51 -1.46 -15.40
N THR A 350 -21.25 -1.19 -15.05
CA THR A 350 -20.90 -0.57 -13.76
C THR A 350 -21.44 0.85 -13.65
N SER A 351 -21.32 1.66 -14.71
CA SER A 351 -21.90 3.01 -14.76
C SER A 351 -23.41 3.01 -14.55
N ASN A 352 -24.12 2.14 -15.28
CA ASN A 352 -25.58 2.01 -15.15
C ASN A 352 -25.99 1.56 -13.75
N GLU A 353 -25.26 0.62 -13.16
CA GLU A 353 -25.54 0.12 -11.82
C GLU A 353 -25.33 1.19 -10.74
N ILE A 354 -24.25 1.97 -10.83
CA ILE A 354 -23.98 3.09 -9.94
C ILE A 354 -25.12 4.12 -10.02
N ILE A 355 -25.46 4.58 -11.23
CA ILE A 355 -26.49 5.62 -11.44
C ILE A 355 -27.86 5.15 -10.92
N ASN A 356 -28.20 3.88 -11.12
CA ASN A 356 -29.52 3.37 -10.72
C ASN A 356 -29.64 3.04 -9.22
N LYS A 357 -28.53 2.68 -8.54
CA LYS A 357 -28.57 2.22 -7.14
C LYS A 357 -28.12 3.29 -6.14
N VAL A 358 -27.24 4.21 -6.53
CA VAL A 358 -26.67 5.20 -5.62
C VAL A 358 -27.40 6.53 -5.75
N LYS A 359 -28.33 6.78 -4.83
CA LYS A 359 -29.02 8.07 -4.73
C LYS A 359 -28.02 9.20 -4.51
N GLY A 360 -28.08 10.24 -5.33
CA GLY A 360 -27.17 11.39 -5.29
C GLY A 360 -26.04 11.34 -6.32
N VAL A 361 -26.02 10.36 -7.24
CA VAL A 361 -25.05 10.26 -8.35
C VAL A 361 -25.78 10.02 -9.67
N ASN A 362 -25.58 10.90 -10.66
CA ASN A 362 -26.21 10.79 -11.99
C ASN A 362 -25.24 10.81 -13.18
N ARG A 363 -23.94 10.80 -12.88
CA ARG A 363 -22.88 10.84 -13.87
C ARG A 363 -21.68 10.05 -13.37
N VAL A 364 -21.16 9.19 -14.24
CA VAL A 364 -19.96 8.38 -14.00
C VAL A 364 -18.99 8.65 -15.14
N VAL A 365 -17.73 8.90 -14.81
CA VAL A 365 -16.61 9.03 -15.75
C VAL A 365 -15.50 8.04 -15.42
N TYR A 366 -14.57 7.82 -16.34
CA TYR A 366 -13.41 6.94 -16.13
C TYR A 366 -12.13 7.73 -16.40
N ASP A 367 -11.15 7.62 -15.49
CA ASP A 367 -9.87 8.31 -15.62
C ASP A 367 -8.91 7.56 -16.55
N ILE A 368 -8.52 8.24 -17.64
CA ILE A 368 -7.62 7.75 -18.69
C ILE A 368 -6.25 8.45 -18.66
N SER A 369 -5.84 8.97 -17.50
CA SER A 369 -4.56 9.67 -17.31
C SER A 369 -3.50 8.74 -16.73
N SER A 370 -2.35 8.59 -17.39
CA SER A 370 -1.20 7.87 -16.81
C SER A 370 -0.45 8.72 -15.78
N LYS A 371 0.34 8.04 -14.93
CA LYS A 371 1.32 8.65 -14.03
C LYS A 371 2.72 8.39 -14.60
N PRO A 372 3.47 9.44 -15.02
CA PRO A 372 3.08 10.87 -15.16
C PRO A 372 2.16 11.14 -16.38
N PRO A 373 1.49 12.32 -16.49
CA PRO A 373 1.62 13.52 -15.65
C PRO A 373 0.71 13.56 -14.41
N ALA A 374 -0.27 12.65 -14.30
CA ALA A 374 -1.21 12.62 -13.19
C ALA A 374 -0.68 11.81 -11.99
N THR A 375 -1.45 11.79 -10.90
CA THR A 375 -1.28 10.88 -9.76
C THR A 375 -2.33 9.77 -9.79
N ILE A 376 -2.17 8.75 -8.92
CA ILE A 376 -3.17 7.68 -8.79
C ILE A 376 -4.41 8.20 -8.05
N GLU A 377 -4.23 8.89 -6.92
CA GLU A 377 -5.30 9.50 -6.12
C GLU A 377 -5.58 10.94 -6.57
N TRP A 378 -6.80 11.43 -6.31
CA TRP A 378 -7.35 12.72 -6.75
C TRP A 378 -7.86 13.49 -5.52
N GLU A 379 -7.02 14.32 -4.89
CA GLU A 379 -7.35 14.92 -3.58
C GLU A 379 -8.08 16.26 -3.64
#